data_AF-A8GC02-F1
#
_entry.id   AF-A8GC02-F1
#
_cell.length_a   1.000
_cell.length_b   1.000
_cell.length_c   1.000
_cell.angle_alpha   90.00
_cell.angle_beta   90.00
_cell.angle_gamma   90.00
#
_symmetry.space_group_name_H-M   'P 1'
#
loop_
_entity.id
_entity.type
_entity.pdbx_description
1 polymer ?
#
loop_
_entity_poly.entity_id
_entity_poly.type
_entity_poly.pdbx_seq_one_letter_code
_entity_poly.pdbx_strand_id
1 'polypeptide(L)'
;MMIMTPRESCEAEISRFFKKYYTFTSSSDSDDLNNLLSSLCSSIEKYEIATNENVSKDNRRYLALKTLRNYALHHSELLNDSKGISASDISNVRADVSLLCLLPVKTIERVIINTRQDKTKKYIREEFIFYDNFVDIYPAIFNFAVDLYFLTIKNSLNIVGESYLNMKRSIQYEVSNNYPHYISGKIISLNGVSISDYIDKHVIDMDVRIKENKMFMPIDGGMGIITSKQDLSPLEQLNRLSEAEKNFIYLDLISTNAVEFKNGKEGKCFTESRPLTPIEILILNNMADSSN
;
A
#
# COMPACT_ATOMS: atom_id res chain seq x y z
N MET A 1 5.42 -18.77 36.16
CA MET A 1 5.31 -18.22 34.80
C MET A 1 4.12 -18.91 34.14
N MET A 2 3.03 -18.19 33.86
CA MET A 2 1.84 -18.81 33.25
C MET A 2 2.18 -19.20 31.81
N ILE A 3 1.96 -20.47 31.44
CA ILE A 3 2.19 -20.95 30.07
C ILE A 3 1.01 -20.48 29.22
N MET A 4 1.26 -19.60 28.26
CA MET A 4 0.23 -19.15 27.32
C MET A 4 -0.20 -20.32 26.43
N THR A 5 -1.50 -20.44 26.19
CA THR A 5 -2.02 -21.36 25.17
C THR A 5 -1.54 -20.96 23.77
N PRO A 6 -1.54 -21.87 22.78
CA PRO A 6 -1.22 -21.52 21.41
C PRO A 6 -2.07 -20.35 20.88
N ARG A 7 -3.34 -20.30 21.25
CA ARG A 7 -4.26 -19.21 20.89
C ARG A 7 -3.84 -17.88 21.50
N GLU A 8 -3.63 -17.81 22.81
CA GLU A 8 -3.20 -16.57 23.47
C GLU A 8 -1.84 -16.09 22.96
N SER A 9 -0.92 -17.02 22.67
CA SER A 9 0.38 -16.69 22.07
C SER A 9 0.24 -16.09 20.67
N CYS A 10 -0.67 -16.62 19.85
CA CYS A 10 -1.03 -16.08 18.54
C CYS A 10 -1.64 -14.68 18.67
N GLU A 11 -2.66 -14.52 19.52
CA GLU A 11 -3.34 -13.24 19.74
C GLU A 11 -2.36 -12.15 20.21
N ALA A 12 -1.44 -12.50 21.12
CA ALA A 12 -0.41 -11.59 21.59
C ALA A 12 0.61 -11.21 20.50
N GLU A 13 1.01 -12.15 19.64
CA GLU A 13 1.94 -11.85 18.55
C GLU A 13 1.31 -10.97 17.48
N ILE A 14 0.07 -11.26 17.09
CA ILE A 14 -0.65 -10.42 16.12
C ILE A 14 -0.85 -9.01 16.67
N SER A 15 -1.18 -8.86 17.96
CA SER A 15 -1.23 -7.56 18.63
C SER A 15 0.12 -6.83 18.52
N ARG A 16 1.23 -7.55 18.70
CA ARG A 16 2.60 -7.04 18.58
C ARG A 16 2.97 -6.66 17.15
N PHE A 17 2.52 -7.44 16.15
CA PHE A 17 2.67 -7.11 14.74
C PHE A 17 2.01 -5.79 14.41
N PHE A 18 0.74 -5.58 14.78
CA PHE A 18 0.06 -4.31 14.49
C PHE A 18 0.74 -3.13 15.18
N LYS A 19 1.24 -3.31 16.42
CA LYS A 19 2.04 -2.26 17.07
C LYS A 19 3.28 -1.90 16.25
N LYS A 20 4.05 -2.90 15.81
CA LYS A 20 5.25 -2.69 14.99
C LYS A 20 4.93 -2.11 13.62
N TYR A 21 3.81 -2.51 13.02
CA TYR A 21 3.34 -1.95 11.75
C TYR A 21 3.10 -0.44 11.89
N TYR A 22 2.37 -0.01 12.92
CA TYR A 22 2.15 1.43 13.15
C TYR A 22 3.44 2.18 13.46
N THR A 23 4.35 1.61 14.25
CA THR A 23 5.69 2.19 14.48
C THR A 23 6.42 2.39 13.16
N PHE A 24 6.50 1.35 12.33
CA PHE A 24 7.13 1.41 11.01
C PHE A 24 6.51 2.48 10.10
N THR A 25 5.17 2.62 10.08
CA THR A 25 4.51 3.67 9.27
C THR A 25 4.83 5.10 9.72
N SER A 26 5.51 5.27 10.85
CA SER A 26 5.91 6.56 11.41
C SER A 26 7.43 6.66 11.64
N SER A 27 8.22 5.78 11.02
CA SER A 27 9.67 5.69 11.24
C SER A 27 10.44 5.64 9.92
N SER A 28 11.68 6.12 9.96
CA SER A 28 12.68 5.95 8.89
C SER A 28 13.73 4.88 9.23
N ASP A 29 13.60 4.18 10.35
CA ASP A 29 14.59 3.25 10.87
C ASP A 29 14.51 1.86 10.19
N SER A 30 15.67 1.33 9.75
CA SER A 30 15.77 -0.02 9.18
C SER A 30 15.46 -1.11 10.20
N ASP A 31 15.75 -0.88 11.48
CA ASP A 31 15.44 -1.81 12.56
C ASP A 31 13.93 -1.98 12.73
N ASP A 32 13.14 -0.94 12.51
CA ASP A 32 11.68 -1.03 12.57
C ASP A 32 11.12 -1.92 11.45
N LEU A 33 11.68 -1.83 10.23
CA LEU A 33 11.33 -2.74 9.14
C LEU A 33 11.72 -4.19 9.47
N ASN A 34 12.95 -4.42 9.94
CA ASN A 34 13.42 -5.76 10.30
C ASN A 34 12.57 -6.39 11.43
N ASN A 35 12.21 -5.57 12.43
CA ASN A 35 11.35 -5.95 13.53
C ASN A 35 9.93 -6.30 13.05
N LEU A 36 9.39 -5.53 12.10
CA LEU A 36 8.10 -5.77 11.48
C LEU A 36 8.09 -7.06 10.68
N LEU A 37 9.05 -7.26 9.77
CA LEU A 37 9.18 -8.47 8.95
C LEU A 37 9.33 -9.74 9.81
N SER A 38 10.04 -9.64 10.94
CA SER A 38 10.18 -10.73 11.89
C SER A 38 8.85 -11.06 12.60
N SER A 39 8.11 -10.03 13.04
CA SER A 39 6.80 -10.21 13.68
C SER A 39 5.73 -10.70 12.71
N LEU A 40 5.81 -10.30 11.44
CA LEU A 40 5.00 -10.83 10.34
C LEU A 40 5.15 -12.35 10.23
N CYS A 41 6.40 -12.83 10.19
CA CYS A 41 6.66 -14.27 10.12
C CYS A 41 6.15 -15.01 11.34
N SER A 42 6.42 -14.48 12.54
CA SER A 42 5.98 -15.10 13.79
C SER A 42 4.46 -15.12 13.94
N SER A 43 3.76 -14.09 13.45
CA SER A 43 2.30 -14.01 13.48
C SER A 43 1.68 -15.14 12.67
N ILE A 44 2.16 -15.39 11.45
CA ILE A 44 1.66 -16.49 10.63
C ILE A 44 2.00 -17.84 11.25
N GLU A 45 3.23 -18.06 11.70
CA GLU A 45 3.62 -19.33 12.32
C GLU A 45 2.72 -19.66 13.54
N LYS A 46 2.49 -18.69 14.43
CA LYS A 46 1.61 -18.87 15.58
C LYS A 46 0.14 -19.00 15.20
N TYR A 47 -0.31 -18.31 14.15
CA TYR A 47 -1.66 -18.46 13.62
C TYR A 47 -1.91 -19.88 13.12
N GLU A 48 -0.99 -20.44 12.32
CA GLU A 48 -1.13 -21.80 11.80
C GLU A 48 -1.14 -22.83 12.93
N ILE A 49 -0.32 -22.64 13.97
CA ILE A 49 -0.32 -23.51 15.16
C ILE A 49 -1.64 -23.39 15.94
N ALA A 50 -2.16 -22.18 16.13
CA ALA A 50 -3.36 -21.93 16.93
C ALA A 50 -4.66 -22.37 16.23
N THR A 51 -4.70 -22.34 14.90
CA THR A 51 -5.90 -22.61 14.10
C THR A 51 -5.85 -23.93 13.35
N ASN A 52 -4.66 -24.53 13.22
CA ASN A 52 -4.39 -25.69 12.38
C ASN A 52 -4.69 -25.45 10.87
N GLU A 53 -4.77 -24.19 10.45
CA GLU A 53 -4.91 -23.80 9.04
C GLU A 53 -3.54 -23.51 8.43
N ASN A 54 -3.25 -24.05 7.25
CA ASN A 54 -2.01 -23.75 6.53
C ASN A 54 -2.24 -22.62 5.52
N VAL A 55 -1.93 -21.39 5.90
CA VAL A 55 -2.14 -20.18 5.09
C VAL A 55 -0.85 -19.68 4.43
N SER A 56 0.30 -20.07 4.98
CA SER A 56 1.62 -19.63 4.55
C SER A 56 2.02 -20.09 3.14
N LYS A 57 1.58 -21.28 2.72
CA LYS A 57 1.99 -21.90 1.43
C LYS A 57 1.46 -21.18 0.19
N ASP A 58 0.34 -20.47 0.33
CA ASP A 58 -0.36 -19.87 -0.80
C ASP A 58 -0.56 -18.35 -0.66
N ASN A 59 -0.24 -17.77 0.50
CA ASN A 59 -0.21 -16.32 0.65
C ASN A 59 1.04 -15.74 -0.05
N ARG A 60 0.82 -15.08 -1.20
CA ARG A 60 1.86 -14.52 -2.06
C ARG A 60 2.71 -13.47 -1.35
N ARG A 61 2.03 -12.53 -0.66
CA ARG A 61 2.66 -11.43 0.09
C ARG A 61 3.51 -11.94 1.22
N TYR A 62 2.99 -12.90 1.99
CA TYR A 62 3.73 -13.56 3.05
C TYR A 62 5.02 -14.17 2.52
N LEU A 63 4.96 -14.92 1.42
CA LEU A 63 6.14 -15.59 0.86
C LEU A 63 7.17 -14.59 0.32
N ALA A 64 6.72 -13.52 -0.34
CA ALA A 64 7.60 -12.45 -0.81
C ALA A 64 8.30 -11.75 0.37
N LEU A 65 7.54 -11.30 1.37
CA LEU A 65 8.07 -10.59 2.56
C LEU A 65 8.91 -11.49 3.47
N LYS A 66 8.55 -12.77 3.63
CA LYS A 66 9.35 -13.76 4.37
C LYS A 66 10.71 -13.96 3.71
N THR A 67 10.76 -13.98 2.39
CA THR A 67 12.01 -14.15 1.65
C THR A 67 12.94 -12.96 1.88
N LEU A 68 12.37 -11.74 1.84
CA LEU A 68 13.10 -10.53 2.19
C LEU A 68 13.64 -10.57 3.63
N ARG A 69 12.81 -10.98 4.60
CA ARG A 69 13.22 -11.20 6.00
C ARG A 69 14.38 -12.19 6.12
N ASN A 70 14.29 -13.33 5.44
CA ASN A 70 15.32 -14.36 5.49
C ASN A 70 16.64 -13.88 4.88
N TYR A 71 16.58 -13.08 3.82
CA TYR A 71 17.77 -12.46 3.26
C TYR A 71 18.43 -11.51 4.26
N ALA A 72 17.64 -10.64 4.91
CA ALA A 72 18.10 -9.71 5.93
C ALA A 72 18.86 -10.41 7.07
N LEU A 73 18.33 -11.53 7.56
CA LEU A 73 18.89 -12.26 8.69
C LEU A 73 20.18 -13.03 8.35
N HIS A 74 20.35 -13.47 7.11
CA HIS A 74 21.40 -14.43 6.75
C HIS A 74 22.52 -13.85 5.88
N HIS A 75 22.31 -12.73 5.19
CA HIS A 75 23.23 -12.26 4.16
C HIS A 75 23.70 -10.82 4.38
N SER A 76 22.78 -9.89 4.65
CA SER A 76 23.10 -8.48 4.82
C SER A 76 21.92 -7.71 5.40
N GLU A 77 22.19 -6.67 6.17
CA GLU A 77 21.16 -5.70 6.55
C GLU A 77 20.44 -5.15 5.30
N LEU A 78 19.12 -5.02 5.38
CA LEU A 78 18.32 -4.36 4.36
C LEU A 78 18.48 -2.85 4.53
N LEU A 79 19.31 -2.25 3.67
CA LEU A 79 19.34 -0.79 3.54
C LEU A 79 18.06 -0.34 2.82
N ASN A 80 16.99 -0.12 3.59
CA ASN A 80 15.76 0.52 3.12
C ASN A 80 15.82 2.03 3.35
N ASP A 81 15.07 2.75 2.51
CA ASP A 81 14.79 4.17 2.71
C ASP A 81 13.27 4.35 2.74
N SER A 82 12.73 4.60 3.94
CA SER A 82 11.31 4.92 4.08
C SER A 82 11.13 6.41 3.78
N LYS A 83 10.28 6.71 2.79
CA LYS A 83 10.09 8.06 2.26
C LYS A 83 8.61 8.40 2.13
N GLY A 84 8.34 9.69 1.93
CA GLY A 84 7.01 10.23 1.71
C GLY A 84 6.83 10.87 0.34
N ILE A 85 5.66 10.74 -0.24
CA ILE A 85 5.19 11.65 -1.29
C ILE A 85 4.65 12.90 -0.58
N SER A 86 5.15 14.08 -0.94
CA SER A 86 4.66 15.33 -0.33
C SER A 86 3.20 15.55 -0.71
N ALA A 87 2.42 15.99 0.26
CA ALA A 87 1.05 16.47 0.05
C ALA A 87 0.98 17.58 -1.04
N SER A 88 2.04 18.38 -1.15
CA SER A 88 2.13 19.45 -2.15
C SER A 88 2.44 18.96 -3.58
N ASP A 89 2.79 17.68 -3.74
CA ASP A 89 3.19 17.09 -5.03
C ASP A 89 2.08 16.30 -5.72
N ILE A 90 0.86 16.33 -5.19
CA ILE A 90 -0.28 15.58 -5.74
C ILE A 90 -0.67 16.02 -7.18
N SER A 91 -0.15 17.15 -7.66
CA SER A 91 -0.27 17.60 -9.05
C SER A 91 0.73 16.94 -10.00
N ASN A 92 1.84 16.42 -9.48
CA ASN A 92 2.93 15.85 -10.26
C ASN A 92 2.80 14.32 -10.36
N VAL A 93 2.19 13.70 -9.36
CA VAL A 93 2.01 12.25 -9.29
C VAL A 93 0.61 11.87 -8.78
N ARG A 94 0.11 10.73 -9.26
CA ARG A 94 -1.01 10.01 -8.64
C ARG A 94 -0.43 8.83 -7.85
N ALA A 95 -0.84 8.70 -6.60
CA ALA A 95 -0.55 7.53 -5.76
C ALA A 95 -1.68 7.31 -4.74
N ASP A 96 -1.99 6.05 -4.44
CA ASP A 96 -3.03 5.67 -3.48
C ASP A 96 -2.58 5.92 -2.02
N VAL A 97 -1.27 5.92 -1.81
CA VAL A 97 -0.63 6.09 -0.51
C VAL A 97 0.57 7.04 -0.62
N SER A 98 0.79 7.82 0.44
CA SER A 98 1.92 8.75 0.51
C SER A 98 3.16 8.16 1.17
N LEU A 99 3.12 6.92 1.64
CA LEU A 99 4.25 6.24 2.29
C LEU A 99 4.89 5.26 1.30
N LEU A 100 6.22 5.34 1.19
CA LEU A 100 7.04 4.45 0.38
C LEU A 100 8.05 3.73 1.27
N CYS A 101 8.36 2.48 0.95
CA CYS A 101 9.45 1.72 1.56
C CYS A 101 10.37 1.21 0.46
N LEU A 102 11.40 1.99 0.17
CA LEU A 102 12.23 1.81 -1.01
C LEU A 102 13.44 0.95 -0.70
N LEU A 103 13.66 -0.06 -1.54
CA LEU A 103 14.86 -0.88 -1.55
C LEU A 103 15.57 -0.73 -2.90
N PRO A 104 16.92 -0.70 -2.95
CA PRO A 104 17.63 -0.70 -4.22
C PRO A 104 17.28 -1.93 -5.05
N VAL A 105 16.99 -1.76 -6.35
CA VAL A 105 16.67 -2.88 -7.26
C VAL A 105 17.73 -3.97 -7.20
N LYS A 106 19.01 -3.58 -7.17
CA LYS A 106 20.14 -4.53 -7.06
C LYS A 106 20.05 -5.43 -5.83
N THR A 107 19.53 -4.92 -4.71
CA THR A 107 19.32 -5.71 -3.48
C THR A 107 18.23 -6.75 -3.73
N ILE A 108 17.07 -6.34 -4.27
CA ILE A 108 15.96 -7.26 -4.56
C ILE A 108 16.34 -8.30 -5.63
N GLU A 109 17.09 -7.92 -6.66
CA GLU A 109 17.61 -8.89 -7.64
C GLU A 109 18.48 -9.95 -6.99
N ARG A 110 19.33 -9.58 -6.03
CA ARG A 110 20.10 -10.56 -5.25
C ARG A 110 19.18 -11.45 -4.41
N VAL A 111 18.13 -10.91 -3.80
CA VAL A 111 17.12 -11.71 -3.08
C VAL A 111 16.51 -12.75 -4.03
N ILE A 112 16.08 -12.34 -5.23
CA ILE A 112 15.46 -13.22 -6.22
C ILE A 112 16.43 -14.31 -6.69
N ILE A 113 17.68 -13.96 -7.00
CA ILE A 113 18.72 -14.91 -7.43
C ILE A 113 18.99 -15.97 -6.35
N ASN A 114 19.04 -15.57 -5.07
CA ASN A 114 19.28 -16.48 -3.95
C ASN A 114 18.03 -17.27 -3.52
N THR A 115 16.85 -16.93 -4.05
CA THR A 115 15.61 -17.65 -3.77
C THR A 115 15.55 -18.92 -4.60
N ARG A 116 15.40 -20.08 -3.95
CA ARG A 116 15.37 -21.38 -4.68
C ARG A 116 14.05 -21.63 -5.41
N GLN A 117 12.93 -21.19 -4.83
CA GLN A 117 11.59 -21.52 -5.31
C GLN A 117 11.12 -20.53 -6.37
N ASP A 118 10.88 -20.98 -7.61
CA ASP A 118 10.44 -20.11 -8.70
C ASP A 118 9.07 -19.47 -8.44
N LYS A 119 8.16 -20.19 -7.76
CA LYS A 119 6.87 -19.64 -7.28
C LYS A 119 7.09 -18.38 -6.43
N THR A 120 8.06 -18.41 -5.52
CA THR A 120 8.37 -17.29 -4.63
C THR A 120 9.05 -16.14 -5.37
N LYS A 121 9.93 -16.43 -6.34
CA LYS A 121 10.50 -15.40 -7.24
C LYS A 121 9.40 -14.66 -7.99
N LYS A 122 8.42 -15.40 -8.52
CA LYS A 122 7.25 -14.83 -9.19
C LYS A 122 6.47 -13.92 -8.24
N TYR A 123 6.20 -14.35 -7.01
CA TYR A 123 5.49 -13.53 -6.02
C TYR A 123 6.22 -12.25 -5.63
N ILE A 124 7.56 -12.27 -5.56
CA ILE A 124 8.34 -11.04 -5.36
C ILE A 124 8.08 -10.04 -6.50
N ARG A 125 8.02 -10.50 -7.76
CA ARG A 125 7.75 -9.66 -8.93
C ARG A 125 6.32 -9.15 -9.01
N GLU A 126 5.37 -9.92 -8.48
CA GLU A 126 3.94 -9.57 -8.52
C GLU A 126 3.52 -8.65 -7.37
N GLU A 127 4.07 -8.85 -6.17
CA GLU A 127 3.63 -8.14 -4.97
C GLU A 127 4.46 -6.88 -4.66
N PHE A 128 5.69 -6.78 -5.17
CA PHE A 128 6.51 -5.57 -5.02
C PHE A 128 6.43 -4.70 -6.26
N ILE A 129 6.55 -3.38 -6.07
CA ILE A 129 6.48 -2.42 -7.18
C ILE A 129 7.89 -2.08 -7.63
N PHE A 130 8.25 -2.51 -8.83
CA PHE A 130 9.56 -2.24 -9.43
C PHE A 130 9.54 -0.92 -10.20
N TYR A 131 10.43 -0.02 -9.80
CA TYR A 131 10.88 1.14 -10.57
C TYR A 131 12.30 0.86 -11.09
N ASP A 132 12.90 1.76 -11.86
CA ASP A 132 14.21 1.49 -12.50
C ASP A 132 15.33 1.35 -11.47
N ASN A 133 15.34 2.23 -10.46
CA ASN A 133 16.37 2.29 -9.43
C ASN A 133 15.93 1.65 -8.11
N PHE A 134 14.61 1.63 -7.85
CA PHE A 134 14.02 1.25 -6.57
C PHE A 134 12.95 0.19 -6.70
N VAL A 135 12.72 -0.53 -5.61
CA VAL A 135 11.58 -1.40 -5.43
C VAL A 135 10.84 -0.92 -4.20
N ASP A 136 9.56 -0.58 -4.34
CA ASP A 136 8.70 -0.25 -3.22
C ASP A 136 8.00 -1.52 -2.71
N ILE A 137 8.24 -1.83 -1.43
CA ILE A 137 7.66 -2.98 -0.74
C ILE A 137 6.52 -2.60 0.20
N TYR A 138 6.27 -1.31 0.41
CA TYR A 138 5.21 -0.86 1.30
C TYR A 138 3.83 -1.42 0.92
N PRO A 139 3.43 -1.47 -0.37
CA PRO A 139 2.13 -2.02 -0.74
C PRO A 139 1.94 -3.48 -0.32
N ALA A 140 2.98 -4.31 -0.45
CA ALA A 140 2.95 -5.69 0.04
C ALA A 140 2.79 -5.76 1.56
N ILE A 141 3.48 -4.89 2.31
CA ILE A 141 3.40 -4.84 3.78
C ILE A 141 1.98 -4.43 4.22
N PHE A 142 1.44 -3.36 3.63
CA PHE A 142 0.09 -2.89 3.92
C PHE A 142 -0.95 -3.98 3.63
N ASN A 143 -0.93 -4.52 2.41
CA ASN A 143 -1.88 -5.54 1.97
C ASN A 143 -1.76 -6.83 2.80
N PHE A 144 -0.57 -7.18 3.28
CA PHE A 144 -0.41 -8.28 4.24
C PHE A 144 -1.04 -7.96 5.60
N ALA A 145 -0.94 -6.72 6.11
CA ALA A 145 -1.58 -6.35 7.37
C ALA A 145 -3.11 -6.49 7.29
N VAL A 146 -3.69 -6.18 6.12
CA VAL A 146 -5.10 -6.41 5.79
C VAL A 146 -5.43 -7.91 5.73
N ASP A 147 -4.60 -8.72 5.07
CA ASP A 147 -4.75 -10.18 5.06
C ASP A 147 -4.76 -10.74 6.48
N LEU A 148 -3.82 -10.30 7.32
CA LEU A 148 -3.72 -10.75 8.71
C LEU A 148 -4.94 -10.33 9.54
N TYR A 149 -5.48 -9.14 9.32
CA TYR A 149 -6.74 -8.73 9.94
C TYR A 149 -7.90 -9.66 9.52
N PHE A 150 -8.04 -10.00 8.24
CA PHE A 150 -9.13 -10.91 7.84
C PHE A 150 -8.96 -12.33 8.39
N LEU A 151 -7.71 -12.78 8.57
CA LEU A 151 -7.42 -14.04 9.26
C LEU A 151 -7.85 -14.03 10.73
N THR A 152 -7.67 -12.91 11.45
CA THR A 152 -8.12 -12.79 12.84
C THR A 152 -9.63 -12.83 12.96
N ILE A 153 -10.35 -12.15 12.04
CA ILE A 153 -11.81 -12.18 11.98
C ILE A 153 -12.32 -13.58 11.66
N LYS A 154 -11.75 -14.24 10.65
CA LYS A 154 -12.14 -15.59 10.23
C LYS A 154 -12.11 -16.60 11.38
N ASN A 155 -11.11 -16.50 12.27
CA ASN A 155 -10.92 -17.42 13.40
C ASN A 155 -11.37 -16.85 14.76
N SER A 156 -12.12 -15.75 14.73
CA SER A 156 -12.66 -15.07 15.92
C SER A 156 -11.60 -14.79 16.99
N LEU A 157 -10.37 -14.45 16.57
CA LEU A 157 -9.24 -14.18 17.47
C LEU A 157 -9.49 -12.88 18.25
N ASN A 158 -9.20 -12.89 19.55
CA ASN A 158 -9.39 -11.73 20.42
C ASN A 158 -8.11 -10.88 20.47
N ILE A 159 -7.89 -10.09 19.42
CA ILE A 159 -6.72 -9.20 19.34
C ILE A 159 -7.01 -7.90 20.08
N VAL A 160 -6.09 -7.51 20.95
CA VAL A 160 -6.20 -6.32 21.80
C VAL A 160 -5.15 -5.27 21.42
N GLY A 161 -5.45 -4.00 21.69
CA GLY A 161 -4.50 -2.89 21.52
C GLY A 161 -4.90 -1.90 20.43
N GLU A 162 -4.54 -0.64 20.64
CA GLU A 162 -5.00 0.49 19.82
C GLU A 162 -4.58 0.36 18.35
N SER A 163 -3.38 -0.16 18.08
CA SER A 163 -2.90 -0.37 16.71
C SER A 163 -3.79 -1.34 15.91
N TYR A 164 -4.26 -2.42 16.53
CA TYR A 164 -5.22 -3.32 15.87
C TYR A 164 -6.59 -2.66 15.71
N LEU A 165 -7.05 -1.93 16.72
CA LEU A 165 -8.32 -1.21 16.67
C LEU A 165 -8.34 -0.14 15.57
N ASN A 166 -7.21 0.53 15.32
CA ASN A 166 -7.10 1.49 14.23
C ASN A 166 -7.24 0.83 12.86
N MET A 167 -6.58 -0.32 12.63
CA MET A 167 -6.79 -1.12 11.41
C MET A 167 -8.26 -1.54 11.28
N LYS A 168 -8.86 -2.03 12.36
CA LYS A 168 -10.29 -2.41 12.41
C LYS A 168 -11.19 -1.24 12.03
N ARG A 169 -10.97 -0.04 12.58
CA ARG A 169 -11.75 1.16 12.27
C ARG A 169 -11.59 1.58 10.81
N SER A 170 -10.37 1.50 10.25
CA SER A 170 -10.12 1.78 8.82
C SER A 170 -10.94 0.84 7.94
N ILE A 171 -10.82 -0.48 8.15
CA ILE A 171 -11.54 -1.48 7.35
C ILE A 171 -13.06 -1.34 7.53
N GLN A 172 -13.55 -1.04 8.75
CA GLN A 172 -14.98 -0.80 8.97
C GLN A 172 -15.49 0.44 8.23
N TYR A 173 -14.71 1.52 8.19
CA TYR A 173 -15.02 2.69 7.39
C TYR A 173 -15.05 2.35 5.90
N GLU A 174 -14.07 1.59 5.41
CA GLU A 174 -14.03 1.14 4.02
C GLU A 174 -15.25 0.28 3.67
N VAL A 175 -15.62 -0.71 4.50
CA VAL A 175 -16.84 -1.52 4.29
C VAL A 175 -18.09 -0.64 4.25
N SER A 176 -18.21 0.32 5.17
CA SER A 176 -19.40 1.18 5.28
C SER A 176 -19.57 2.11 4.08
N ASN A 177 -18.48 2.41 3.37
CA ASN A 177 -18.47 3.30 2.21
C ASN A 177 -18.19 2.55 0.89
N ASN A 178 -18.18 1.21 0.92
CA ASN A 178 -17.86 0.36 -0.23
C ASN A 178 -16.45 0.61 -0.80
N TYR A 179 -15.47 1.00 0.00
CA TYR A 179 -14.09 1.19 -0.47
C TYR A 179 -13.27 -0.11 -0.45
N PRO A 180 -12.29 -0.27 -1.34
CA PRO A 180 -11.39 -1.41 -1.35
C PRO A 180 -10.46 -1.37 -0.14
N HIS A 181 -10.17 -2.55 0.40
CA HIS A 181 -9.27 -2.71 1.55
C HIS A 181 -7.79 -2.80 1.16
N TYR A 182 -7.53 -3.04 -0.13
CA TYR A 182 -6.20 -3.27 -0.66
C TYR A 182 -5.77 -2.08 -1.50
N ILE A 183 -4.48 -1.77 -1.47
CA ILE A 183 -3.88 -0.71 -2.27
C ILE A 183 -3.09 -1.30 -3.44
N SER A 184 -3.07 -0.59 -4.56
CA SER A 184 -2.15 -0.92 -5.65
C SER A 184 -0.72 -0.47 -5.31
N GLY A 185 -0.61 0.71 -4.70
CA GLY A 185 0.66 1.36 -4.36
C GLY A 185 1.45 1.87 -5.57
N LYS A 186 0.86 1.85 -6.77
CA LYS A 186 1.53 2.31 -7.98
C LYS A 186 1.57 3.84 -8.00
N ILE A 187 2.76 4.41 -8.19
CA ILE A 187 2.91 5.83 -8.49
C ILE A 187 2.83 6.01 -10.00
N ILE A 188 2.00 6.96 -10.44
CA ILE A 188 1.87 7.36 -11.84
C ILE A 188 2.31 8.81 -11.98
N SER A 189 3.21 9.06 -12.92
CA SER A 189 3.70 10.40 -13.22
C SER A 189 2.67 11.14 -14.06
N LEU A 190 2.26 12.32 -13.61
CA LEU A 190 1.32 13.17 -14.34
C LEU A 190 2.05 14.22 -15.19
N ASN A 191 3.32 14.47 -14.89
CA ASN A 191 4.16 15.44 -15.61
C ASN A 191 5.16 14.78 -16.56
N GLY A 192 5.15 13.44 -16.71
CA GLY A 192 6.03 12.71 -17.63
C GLY A 192 7.49 12.57 -17.16
N VAL A 193 7.82 13.02 -15.94
CA VAL A 193 9.09 12.67 -15.29
C VAL A 193 9.07 11.18 -14.97
N SER A 194 10.19 10.48 -15.16
CA SER A 194 10.28 9.05 -14.78
C SER A 194 10.01 8.89 -13.28
N ILE A 195 9.37 7.80 -12.86
CA ILE A 195 9.09 7.61 -11.42
C ILE A 195 10.37 7.50 -10.62
N SER A 196 11.42 6.91 -11.19
CA SER A 196 12.73 6.84 -10.56
C SER A 196 13.31 8.24 -10.32
N ASP A 197 13.26 9.13 -11.32
CA ASP A 197 13.68 10.53 -11.17
C ASP A 197 12.82 11.29 -10.17
N TYR A 198 11.51 11.04 -10.15
CA TYR A 198 10.60 11.63 -9.19
C TYR A 198 10.98 11.22 -7.77
N ILE A 199 11.17 9.92 -7.55
CA ILE A 199 11.61 9.36 -6.27
C ILE A 199 12.95 9.96 -5.84
N ASP A 200 13.92 10.08 -6.73
CA ASP A 200 15.25 10.61 -6.39
C ASP A 200 15.23 12.11 -5.99
N LYS A 201 14.30 12.90 -6.52
CA LYS A 201 14.34 14.38 -6.43
C LYS A 201 13.24 15.01 -5.59
N HIS A 202 12.11 14.34 -5.43
CA HIS A 202 10.87 14.97 -4.93
C HIS A 202 10.26 14.29 -3.71
N VAL A 203 10.61 13.03 -3.41
CA VAL A 203 10.14 12.41 -2.17
C VAL A 203 10.79 13.06 -0.96
N ILE A 204 10.02 13.13 0.12
CA ILE A 204 10.41 13.78 1.36
C ILE A 204 10.76 12.74 2.44
N ASP A 205 11.57 13.14 3.41
CA ASP A 205 11.85 12.30 4.56
C ASP A 205 10.60 12.06 5.43
N MET A 206 10.60 10.96 6.18
CA MET A 206 9.48 10.57 7.03
C MET A 206 9.09 11.63 8.06
N ASP A 207 10.06 12.33 8.64
CA ASP A 207 9.80 13.41 9.60
C ASP A 207 9.00 14.56 8.99
N VAL A 208 9.27 14.89 7.72
CA VAL A 208 8.54 15.93 6.99
C VAL A 208 7.13 15.42 6.67
N ARG A 209 7.00 14.20 6.16
CA ARG A 209 5.71 13.57 5.84
C ARG A 209 4.79 13.50 7.05
N ILE A 210 5.32 13.12 8.22
CA ILE A 210 4.54 13.05 9.47
C ILE A 210 4.04 14.44 9.89
N LYS A 211 4.83 15.49 9.68
CA LYS A 211 4.41 16.87 9.95
C LYS A 211 3.33 17.31 8.97
N GLU A 212 3.50 17.05 7.68
CA GLU A 212 2.49 17.34 6.66
C GLU A 212 1.17 16.64 6.98
N ASN A 213 1.19 15.32 7.22
CA ASN A 213 -0.03 14.57 7.54
C ASN A 213 -0.79 15.14 8.74
N LYS A 214 -0.08 15.60 9.80
CA LYS A 214 -0.72 16.24 10.96
C LYS A 214 -1.37 17.58 10.64
N MET A 215 -0.84 18.32 9.67
CA MET A 215 -1.40 19.61 9.23
C MET A 215 -2.63 19.44 8.33
N PHE A 216 -2.74 18.32 7.63
CA PHE A 216 -3.79 18.06 6.65
C PHE A 216 -4.93 17.14 7.13
N MET A 217 -4.91 16.63 8.38
CA MET A 217 -6.09 15.96 8.96
C MET A 217 -7.16 17.00 9.30
N PRO A 218 -8.39 16.92 8.76
CA PRO A 218 -9.50 17.71 9.29
C PRO A 218 -9.90 17.16 10.66
N ILE A 219 -10.46 18.06 11.47
CA ILE A 219 -10.94 17.79 12.84
C ILE A 219 -12.10 16.76 12.85
N ASP A 220 -12.70 16.46 11.69
CA ASP A 220 -13.80 15.50 11.54
C ASP A 220 -13.61 14.58 10.31
N GLY A 221 -12.81 13.52 10.46
CA GLY A 221 -12.99 12.22 9.77
C GLY A 221 -12.97 12.13 8.22
N GLY A 222 -12.78 13.22 7.48
CA GLY A 222 -12.70 13.21 6.01
C GLY A 222 -11.27 13.33 5.47
N MET A 223 -11.04 12.86 4.24
CA MET A 223 -9.82 13.20 3.48
C MET A 223 -10.06 14.54 2.77
N GLY A 224 -9.46 15.63 3.26
CA GLY A 224 -9.50 16.92 2.58
C GLY A 224 -8.68 16.90 1.30
N ILE A 225 -9.15 17.60 0.26
CA ILE A 225 -8.38 17.80 -0.98
C ILE A 225 -7.21 18.75 -0.65
N ILE A 226 -5.99 18.32 -0.95
CA ILE A 226 -4.84 19.20 -1.00
C ILE A 226 -4.68 19.63 -2.45
N THR A 227 -4.97 20.89 -2.75
CA THR A 227 -4.77 21.45 -4.08
C THR A 227 -3.42 22.16 -4.13
N SER A 228 -2.44 21.60 -4.85
CA SER A 228 -1.20 22.30 -5.18
C SER A 228 -1.39 23.21 -6.41
N LYS A 229 -0.50 24.21 -6.56
CA LYS A 229 -0.44 25.02 -7.79
C LYS A 229 0.23 24.17 -8.89
N GLN A 230 -0.45 24.00 -10.03
CA GLN A 230 -0.01 23.14 -11.13
C GLN A 230 0.92 23.89 -12.10
N ASP A 231 2.02 23.26 -12.52
CA ASP A 231 2.89 23.78 -13.59
C ASP A 231 2.43 23.36 -15.01
N LEU A 232 1.60 22.31 -15.12
CA LEU A 232 1.05 21.79 -16.38
C LEU A 232 -0.47 21.72 -16.32
N SER A 233 -1.16 22.06 -17.43
CA SER A 233 -2.62 21.98 -17.51
C SER A 233 -3.11 20.52 -17.50
N PRO A 234 -4.33 20.24 -16.99
CA PRO A 234 -4.87 18.87 -16.94
C PRO A 234 -4.91 18.14 -18.30
N LEU A 235 -5.12 18.88 -19.40
CA LEU A 235 -5.10 18.32 -20.75
C LEU A 235 -3.70 17.89 -21.19
N GLU A 236 -2.67 18.66 -20.84
CA GLU A 236 -1.28 18.29 -21.11
C GLU A 236 -0.85 17.07 -20.31
N GLN A 237 -1.33 16.93 -19.06
CA GLN A 237 -1.09 15.74 -18.25
C GLN A 237 -1.75 14.51 -18.90
N LEU A 238 -3.01 14.61 -19.32
CA LEU A 238 -3.73 13.52 -20.01
C LEU A 238 -2.97 13.03 -21.26
N ASN A 239 -2.43 13.96 -22.06
CA ASN A 239 -1.72 13.63 -23.30
C ASN A 239 -0.37 12.93 -23.06
N ARG A 240 0.21 13.03 -21.85
CA ARG A 240 1.46 12.36 -21.48
C ARG A 240 1.26 10.95 -20.97
N LEU A 241 0.07 10.63 -20.44
CA LEU A 241 -0.24 9.29 -19.96
C LEU A 241 -0.37 8.29 -21.12
N SER A 242 0.21 7.11 -20.95
CA SER A 242 -0.04 5.97 -21.82
C SER A 242 -1.49 5.46 -21.67
N GLU A 243 -2.01 4.77 -22.69
CA GLU A 243 -3.34 4.14 -22.62
C GLU A 243 -3.47 3.15 -21.47
N ALA A 244 -2.39 2.43 -21.14
CA ALA A 244 -2.35 1.53 -20.00
C ALA A 244 -2.49 2.29 -18.66
N GLU A 245 -1.88 3.46 -18.53
CA GLU A 245 -2.00 4.31 -17.33
C GLU A 245 -3.37 4.96 -17.23
N LYS A 246 -3.92 5.45 -18.35
CA LYS A 246 -5.30 5.96 -18.39
C LYS A 246 -6.30 4.89 -17.99
N ASN A 247 -6.16 3.68 -18.56
CA ASN A 247 -7.04 2.55 -18.23
C ASN A 247 -6.87 2.10 -16.78
N PHE A 248 -5.64 2.11 -16.27
CA PHE A 248 -5.39 1.84 -14.86
C PHE A 248 -6.11 2.85 -13.97
N ILE A 249 -5.95 4.15 -14.22
CA ILE A 249 -6.61 5.21 -13.44
C ILE A 249 -8.14 5.07 -13.51
N TYR A 250 -8.68 4.83 -14.71
CA TYR A 250 -10.10 4.61 -14.91
C TYR A 250 -10.64 3.41 -14.11
N LEU A 251 -9.98 2.26 -14.21
CA LEU A 251 -10.38 1.05 -13.47
C LEU A 251 -10.20 1.23 -11.96
N ASP A 252 -9.14 1.93 -11.54
CA ASP A 252 -8.88 2.24 -10.15
C ASP A 252 -10.01 3.10 -9.56
N LEU A 253 -10.45 4.15 -10.26
CA LEU A 253 -11.58 4.99 -9.87
C LEU A 253 -12.88 4.20 -9.67
N ILE A 254 -13.12 3.20 -10.51
CA ILE A 254 -14.28 2.31 -10.38
C ILE A 254 -14.08 1.36 -9.18
N SER A 255 -12.92 0.70 -9.09
CA SER A 255 -12.66 -0.28 -8.03
C SER A 255 -12.61 0.36 -6.64
N THR A 256 -12.25 1.63 -6.58
CA THR A 256 -12.23 2.44 -5.36
C THR A 256 -13.58 3.03 -5.01
N ASN A 257 -14.60 2.82 -5.84
CA ASN A 257 -15.90 3.50 -5.77
C ASN A 257 -15.77 5.02 -5.64
N ALA A 258 -14.66 5.60 -6.14
CA ALA A 258 -14.54 7.04 -6.31
C ALA A 258 -15.61 7.54 -7.30
N VAL A 259 -16.01 6.66 -8.23
CA VAL A 259 -16.96 6.95 -9.30
C VAL A 259 -17.95 5.80 -9.50
N GLU A 260 -19.24 6.12 -9.59
CA GLU A 260 -20.30 5.20 -9.96
C GLU A 260 -20.96 5.64 -11.28
N PHE A 261 -20.96 4.77 -12.29
CA PHE A 261 -21.58 5.07 -13.59
C PHE A 261 -23.08 4.75 -13.60
N LYS A 262 -23.86 5.68 -14.12
CA LYS A 262 -25.31 5.55 -14.34
C LYS A 262 -25.60 5.76 -15.81
N ASN A 263 -26.34 4.82 -16.42
CA ASN A 263 -26.83 4.99 -17.78
C ASN A 263 -27.99 6.00 -17.76
N GLY A 264 -27.69 7.22 -18.20
CA GLY A 264 -28.67 8.29 -18.38
C GLY A 264 -29.27 8.28 -19.78
N LYS A 265 -30.32 9.09 -19.98
CA LYS A 265 -30.98 9.26 -21.29
C LYS A 265 -30.12 10.01 -22.32
N GLU A 266 -29.06 10.69 -21.89
CA GLU A 266 -28.17 11.52 -22.71
C GLU A 266 -26.73 10.97 -22.81
N GLY A 267 -26.46 9.78 -22.26
CA GLY A 267 -25.13 9.16 -22.24
C GLY A 267 -24.79 8.50 -20.90
N LYS A 268 -23.55 8.00 -20.76
CA LYS A 268 -23.00 7.54 -19.48
C LYS A 268 -22.71 8.76 -18.61
N CYS A 269 -23.46 8.95 -17.53
CA CYS A 269 -23.14 9.93 -16.50
C CYS A 269 -22.52 9.21 -15.30
N PHE A 270 -21.77 9.94 -14.46
CA PHE A 270 -21.21 9.36 -13.24
C PHE A 270 -21.45 10.24 -12.01
N THR A 271 -21.47 9.60 -10.84
CA THR A 271 -21.49 10.28 -9.54
C THR A 271 -20.20 10.02 -8.80
N GLU A 272 -19.65 11.05 -8.15
CA GLU A 272 -18.39 11.01 -7.42
C GLU A 272 -18.64 10.85 -5.90
N SER A 273 -17.96 9.92 -5.24
CA SER A 273 -18.04 9.74 -3.77
C SER A 273 -17.02 10.59 -3.02
N ARG A 274 -15.98 11.03 -3.74
CA ARG A 274 -15.00 12.02 -3.30
C ARG A 274 -14.74 13.01 -4.43
N PRO A 275 -14.24 14.20 -4.12
CA PRO A 275 -13.77 15.11 -5.15
C PRO A 275 -12.69 14.45 -6.02
N LEU A 276 -12.87 14.55 -7.34
CA LEU A 276 -11.89 14.12 -8.32
C LEU A 276 -10.94 15.24 -8.71
N THR A 277 -9.71 14.86 -9.03
CA THR A 277 -8.73 15.76 -9.67
C THR A 277 -9.17 16.07 -11.10
N PRO A 278 -8.78 17.24 -11.66
CA PRO A 278 -9.13 17.59 -13.04
C PRO A 278 -8.71 16.54 -14.08
N ILE A 279 -7.59 15.85 -13.87
CA ILE A 279 -7.14 14.79 -14.78
C ILE A 279 -8.00 13.52 -14.67
N GLU A 280 -8.45 13.14 -13.47
CA GLU A 280 -9.37 12.01 -13.29
C GLU A 280 -10.68 12.24 -14.05
N ILE A 281 -11.22 13.45 -13.98
CA ILE A 281 -12.43 13.83 -14.72
C ILE A 281 -12.21 13.70 -16.23
N LEU A 282 -11.07 14.19 -16.74
CA LEU A 282 -10.74 14.08 -18.15
C LEU A 282 -10.58 12.62 -18.61
N ILE A 283 -9.96 11.76 -17.79
CA ILE A 283 -9.82 10.32 -18.08
C ILE A 283 -11.20 9.64 -18.13
N LEU A 284 -12.09 9.93 -17.18
CA LEU A 284 -13.44 9.37 -17.16
C LEU A 284 -14.22 9.73 -18.42
N ASN A 285 -14.18 10.99 -18.84
CA ASN A 285 -14.84 11.45 -20.05
C ASN A 285 -14.25 10.79 -21.31
N ASN A 286 -12.92 10.74 -21.42
CA ASN A 286 -12.23 10.14 -22.58
C ASN A 286 -12.52 8.64 -22.74
N MET A 287 -12.57 7.90 -21.62
CA MET A 287 -12.78 6.45 -21.62
C MET A 287 -14.26 6.05 -21.70
N ALA A 288 -15.18 6.89 -21.20
CA ALA A 288 -16.62 6.68 -21.33
C ALA A 288 -17.08 6.76 -22.79
N ASP A 289 -16.49 7.67 -23.58
CA ASP A 289 -16.78 7.86 -25.01
C ASP A 289 -16.22 6.73 -25.88
N SER A 290 -15.10 6.12 -25.47
CA SER A 290 -14.42 5.03 -26.20
C SER A 290 -15.08 3.66 -26.05
N SER A 291 -16.16 3.57 -25.25
CA SER A 291 -16.89 2.34 -24.93
C SER A 291 -18.20 2.15 -25.71
N ASN A 292 -18.39 2.88 -26.82
CA ASN A 292 -19.53 2.78 -27.74
C ASN A 292 -19.20 1.99 -29.01
#